data_AF-A0A9D6X771-F1
#
_entry.id   AF-A0A9D6X771-F1
#
_cell.length_a   1.000
_cell.length_b   1.000
_cell.length_c   1.000
_cell.angle_alpha   90.00
_cell.angle_beta   90.00
_cell.angle_gamma   90.00
#
_symmetry.space_group_name_H-M   'P 1'
#
loop_
_entity.id
_entity.type
_entity.pdbx_description
1 polymer ?
#
loop_
_entity_poly.entity_id
_entity_poly.type
_entity_poly.pdbx_seq_one_letter_code
_entity_poly.pdbx_strand_id
1 'polypeptide(L)' 'MATRIGINGFGRIGRNVLRASLGDPTLEFVAVN' A
#
# COMPACT_ATOMS: atom_id res chain seq x y z
N MET A 1 -13.91 3.04 8.05
CA MET A 1 -13.38 1.67 7.80
C MET A 1 -12.27 1.81 6.78
N ALA A 2 -11.07 1.32 7.06
CA ALA A 2 -9.94 1.49 6.14
C ALA A 2 -10.07 0.55 4.93
N THR A 3 -9.65 1.02 3.76
CA THR A 3 -9.57 0.24 2.53
C THR A 3 -8.38 -0.71 2.62
N ARG A 4 -8.64 -2.01 2.54
CA ARG A 4 -7.60 -3.04 2.64
C ARG A 4 -6.96 -3.25 1.27
N ILE A 5 -5.65 -3.04 1.18
CA ILE A 5 -4.90 -3.04 -0.08
C ILE A 5 -3.83 -4.13 -0.05
N GLY A 6 -3.80 -4.94 -1.10
CA GLY A 6 -2.66 -5.80 -1.45
C GLY A 6 -1.88 -5.21 -2.62
N ILE A 7 -0.56 -5.31 -2.62
CA ILE A 7 0.28 -4.90 -3.76
C ILE A 7 0.83 -6.14 -4.46
N ASN A 8 0.47 -6.35 -5.72
CA ASN A 8 1.10 -7.37 -6.58
C ASN A 8 2.17 -6.70 -7.46
N GLY A 9 3.44 -6.98 -7.16
CA GLY A 9 4.62 -6.35 -7.75
C GLY A 9 5.23 -5.27 -6.86
N PHE A 10 6.01 -5.68 -5.85
CA PHE A 10 6.69 -4.76 -4.92
C PHE A 10 8.03 -4.18 -5.43
N GLY A 11 8.07 -3.89 -6.74
CA GLY A 11 9.19 -3.23 -7.40
C GLY A 11 9.27 -1.72 -7.09
N ARG A 12 9.83 -0.94 -8.02
CA ARG A 12 9.97 0.52 -7.85
C ARG A 12 8.64 1.21 -7.58
N ILE A 13 7.60 0.84 -8.32
CA ILE A 13 6.26 1.46 -8.22
C ILE A 13 5.56 1.00 -6.94
N GLY A 14 5.51 -0.31 -6.65
CA GLY A 14 4.88 -0.81 -5.42
C GLY A 14 5.46 -0.18 -4.16
N ARG A 15 6.78 0.01 -4.08
CA ARG A 15 7.42 0.71 -2.96
C ARG A 15 7.04 2.19 -2.87
N ASN A 16 6.92 2.88 -4.01
CA ASN A 16 6.56 4.29 -4.02
C ASN A 16 5.07 4.50 -3.69
N VAL A 17 4.19 3.60 -4.10
CA VAL A 17 2.78 3.60 -3.68
C VAL A 17 2.69 3.51 -2.16
N LEU A 18 3.32 2.51 -1.53
CA LEU A 18 3.32 2.38 -0.07
C LEU A 18 3.83 3.66 0.61
N ARG A 19 4.95 4.23 0.13
CA ARG A 19 5.54 5.46 0.70
C ARG A 19 4.63 6.67 0.57
N ALA A 20 3.99 6.85 -0.59
CA ALA A 20 3.08 7.97 -0.83
C ALA A 20 1.80 7.86 0.01
N SER A 21 1.42 6.65 0.39
CA SER A 21 0.23 6.37 1.20
C SER A 21 0.50 6.40 2.71
N LEU A 22 1.74 6.63 3.16
CA LEU A 22 2.06 6.70 4.59
C LEU A 22 1.34 7.88 5.25
N GLY A 23 0.64 7.61 6.34
CA GLY A 23 -0.10 8.63 7.09
C GLY A 23 -1.54 8.84 6.63
N ASP A 24 -2.00 8.13 5.60
CA ASP A 24 -3.42 8.10 5.25
C ASP A 24 -4.16 7.07 6.12
N PRO A 25 -5.01 7.51 7.09
CA PRO A 25 -5.72 6.59 7.98
C PRO A 25 -6.84 5.81 7.26
N THR A 26 -7.14 6.16 6.00
CA THR A 26 -8.16 5.48 5.20
C THR A 26 -7.62 4.25 4.47
N LEU A 27 -6.30 4.01 4.50
CA LEU A 27 -5.64 2.92 3.78
C LEU A 27 -4.96 1.95 4.75
N GLU A 28 -5.17 0.65 4.54
CA GLU A 28 -4.53 -0.44 5.29
C GLU A 28 -3.87 -1.41 4.32
N PHE A 29 -2.54 -1.43 4.25
CA PHE A 29 -1.80 -2.37 3.41
C PHE A 29 -1.62 -3.70 4.13
N VAL A 30 -2.19 -4.78 3.57
CA VAL A 30 -2.29 -6.09 4.26
C VAL A 30 -1.36 -7.17 3.72
N ALA A 31 -0.90 -7.04 2.47
CA ALA A 31 -0.02 -8.03 1.84
C ALA A 31 0.74 -7.45 0.64
N VAL A 32 1.87 -8.07 0.31
CA VAL A 32 2.60 -7.88 -0.95
C VAL A 32 2.88 -9.23 -1.60
N ASN A 33 2.79 -9.30 -2.92
CA ASN A 33 3.15 -10.46 -3.75
C ASN A 33 4.18 -10.05 -4.82
#